data_AF-A0A6G3UCJ4-F1
#
_entry.id   AF-A0A6G3UCJ4-F1
#
_cell.length_a   1.000
_cell.length_b   1.000
_cell.length_c   1.000
_cell.angle_alpha   90.00
_cell.angle_beta   90.00
_cell.angle_gamma   90.00
#
_symmetry.space_group_name_H-M   'P 1'
#
loop_
_entity.id
_entity.type
_entity.pdbx_description
1 polymer ?
#
loop_
_entity_poly.entity_id
_entity_poly.type
_entity_poly.pdbx_seq_one_letter_code
_entity_poly.pdbx_strand_id
1 'polypeptide(L)'
;MPTTPYEETADTRPRVRRDVLFTETPDGVIFHNADGGFQVTSPSAYRFATLLVPHLDGSRTVAEICTGFKDPQKAMVGGLVKALYARGFARSVPDPAAPDAGGTPLEPAVADLFAEQIAYLDHYADGARRAFAAFRGTRVAVLGDGQTARWAALSLIRNGCAAVGVEAALAEG
;
A
#
# COMPACT_ATOMS: atom_id res chain seq x y z
N MET A 1 21.01 16.31 19.80
CA MET A 1 19.73 17.05 19.81
C MET A 1 18.62 16.07 19.51
N PRO A 2 17.42 16.19 20.11
CA PRO A 2 16.28 15.36 19.72
C PRO A 2 15.86 15.72 18.30
N THR A 3 15.78 14.71 17.44
CA THR A 3 15.31 14.83 16.05
C THR A 3 13.83 15.21 16.05
N THR A 4 13.45 16.20 15.26
CA THR A 4 12.05 16.61 15.14
C THR A 4 11.25 15.58 14.32
N PRO A 5 9.92 15.48 14.49
CA PRO A 5 9.08 14.61 13.66
C PRO A 5 9.22 14.85 12.15
N TYR A 6 9.54 16.09 11.76
CA TYR A 6 9.83 16.43 10.36
C TYR A 6 11.16 15.84 9.90
N GLU A 7 12.24 16.03 10.65
CA GLU A 7 13.56 15.48 10.33
C GLU A 7 13.53 13.94 10.24
N GLU A 8 12.76 13.26 11.10
CA GLU A 8 12.60 11.80 11.04
C GLU A 8 11.85 11.32 9.80
N THR A 9 11.00 12.15 9.21
CA THR A 9 10.10 11.77 8.11
C THR A 9 10.51 12.38 6.77
N ALA A 10 11.44 13.34 6.76
CA ALA A 10 11.78 14.20 5.62
C ALA A 10 12.11 13.40 4.36
N ASP A 11 12.93 12.36 4.48
CA ASP A 11 13.40 11.55 3.35
C ASP A 11 12.46 10.39 3.00
N THR A 12 11.37 10.22 3.76
CA THR A 12 10.38 9.15 3.52
C THR A 12 9.38 9.56 2.42
N ARG A 13 8.88 8.59 1.66
CA ARG A 13 7.79 8.78 0.69
C ARG A 13 6.48 8.23 1.26
N PRO A 14 5.67 9.05 1.95
CA PRO A 14 4.46 8.58 2.62
C PRO A 14 3.39 8.16 1.61
N ARG A 15 2.87 6.95 1.78
CA ARG A 15 1.66 6.46 1.12
C ARG A 15 0.59 6.14 2.15
N VAL A 16 -0.54 6.85 2.10
CA VAL A 16 -1.72 6.55 2.92
C VAL A 16 -2.39 5.27 2.39
N ARG A 17 -2.84 4.40 3.30
CA ARG A 17 -3.57 3.19 2.91
C ARG A 17 -4.90 3.55 2.25
N ARG A 18 -5.33 2.73 1.29
CA ARG A 18 -6.54 2.99 0.49
C ARG A 18 -7.86 2.90 1.27
N ASP A 19 -7.86 2.21 2.41
CA ASP A 19 -9.02 2.04 3.31
C ASP A 19 -9.13 3.14 4.36
N VAL A 20 -8.19 4.11 4.36
CA VAL A 20 -8.22 5.22 5.30
C VAL A 20 -9.21 6.26 4.82
N LEU A 21 -10.22 6.49 5.66
CA LEU A 21 -11.15 7.60 5.56
C LEU A 21 -10.80 8.62 6.65
N PHE A 22 -11.11 9.89 6.38
CA PHE A 22 -10.97 10.94 7.37
C PHE A 22 -12.19 11.87 7.36
N THR A 23 -12.72 12.15 8.55
CA THR A 23 -13.98 12.89 8.73
C THR A 23 -13.76 14.04 9.69
N GLU A 24 -14.34 15.21 9.36
CA GLU A 24 -14.34 16.38 10.23
C GLU A 24 -15.08 16.11 11.54
N THR A 25 -14.54 16.60 12.65
CA THR A 25 -15.18 16.58 13.96
C THR A 25 -15.15 17.98 14.57
N PRO A 26 -15.98 18.27 15.59
CA PRO A 26 -15.96 19.58 16.26
C PRO A 26 -14.58 19.99 16.77
N ASP A 27 -13.75 19.01 17.14
CA ASP A 27 -12.42 19.24 17.71
C ASP A 27 -11.27 18.98 16.71
N GLY A 28 -11.57 18.63 15.46
CA GLY A 28 -10.55 18.41 14.42
C GLY A 28 -10.93 17.38 13.37
N VAL A 29 -10.19 16.27 13.30
CA VAL A 29 -10.41 15.21 12.31
C VAL A 29 -10.19 13.83 12.91
N ILE A 30 -11.04 12.87 12.55
CA ILE A 30 -10.85 11.46 12.84
C ILE A 30 -10.42 10.74 11.58
N PHE A 31 -9.32 10.01 11.65
CA PHE A 31 -8.91 9.02 10.66
C PHE A 31 -9.43 7.65 11.09
N HIS A 32 -10.02 6.89 10.19
CA HIS A 32 -10.49 5.54 10.49
C HIS A 32 -10.40 4.61 9.28
N ASN A 33 -10.29 3.31 9.56
CA ASN A 33 -10.38 2.22 8.60
C ASN A 33 -11.15 1.04 9.23
N ALA A 34 -11.10 -0.15 8.63
CA ALA A 34 -11.78 -1.33 9.17
C ALA A 34 -11.16 -1.83 10.50
N ASP A 35 -9.89 -1.51 10.77
CA ASP A 35 -9.14 -1.99 11.93
C ASP A 35 -9.26 -1.06 13.14
N GLY A 36 -9.69 0.19 12.94
CA GLY A 36 -9.85 1.18 14.01
C GLY A 36 -9.74 2.63 13.54
N GLY A 37 -9.48 3.54 14.47
CA GLY A 37 -9.36 4.96 14.15
C GLY A 37 -8.60 5.76 15.21
N PHE A 38 -8.20 6.97 14.85
CA PHE A 38 -7.59 7.94 15.77
C PHE A 38 -7.99 9.37 15.43
N GLN A 39 -8.01 10.23 16.45
CA GLN A 39 -8.34 11.63 16.31
C GLN A 39 -7.09 12.52 16.35
N VAL A 40 -7.08 13.55 15.51
CA VAL A 40 -6.17 14.69 15.60
C VAL A 40 -6.97 15.89 16.07
N THR A 41 -6.66 16.35 17.28
CA THR A 41 -7.34 17.47 17.93
C THR A 41 -6.68 18.79 17.54
N SER A 42 -7.27 19.49 16.57
CA SER A 42 -6.93 20.87 16.22
C SER A 42 -8.01 21.44 15.31
N PRO A 43 -8.46 22.70 15.51
CA PRO A 43 -9.48 23.33 14.67
C PRO A 43 -9.12 23.39 13.17
N SER A 44 -7.83 23.31 12.83
CA SER A 44 -7.35 23.34 11.45
C SER A 44 -7.03 21.95 10.89
N ALA A 45 -7.16 20.89 11.69
CA ALA A 45 -6.69 19.56 11.35
C ALA A 45 -7.42 18.97 10.15
N TYR A 46 -8.74 19.13 10.05
CA TYR A 46 -9.51 18.62 8.92
C TYR A 46 -9.10 19.31 7.61
N ARG A 47 -9.10 20.64 7.58
CA ARG A 47 -8.64 21.40 6.41
C ARG A 47 -7.21 21.01 6.01
N PHE A 48 -6.33 20.84 7.00
CA PHE A 48 -4.95 20.44 6.76
C PHE A 48 -4.85 19.02 6.17
N ALA A 49 -5.59 18.06 6.72
CA ALA A 49 -5.68 16.70 6.19
C ALA A 49 -6.20 16.69 4.75
N THR A 50 -7.27 17.43 4.46
CA THR A 50 -7.84 17.56 3.11
C THR A 50 -6.84 18.06 2.08
N LEU A 51 -5.94 18.97 2.46
CA LEU A 51 -4.91 19.49 1.55
C LEU A 51 -3.70 18.55 1.43
N LEU A 52 -3.31 17.90 2.52
CA LEU A 52 -2.07 17.14 2.57
C LEU A 52 -2.22 15.68 2.13
N VAL A 53 -3.27 14.98 2.60
CA VAL A 53 -3.50 13.55 2.36
C VAL A 53 -3.47 13.17 0.87
N PRO A 54 -4.05 13.95 -0.07
CA PRO A 54 -3.98 13.65 -1.50
C PRO A 54 -2.56 13.62 -2.08
N HIS A 55 -1.58 14.21 -1.38
CA HIS A 55 -0.17 14.21 -1.79
C HIS A 55 0.64 13.10 -1.12
N LEU A 56 0.06 12.36 -0.17
CA LEU A 56 0.67 11.22 0.49
C LEU A 56 0.38 9.93 -0.29
N ASP A 57 0.78 9.91 -1.56
CA ASP A 57 0.59 8.79 -2.50
C ASP A 57 1.88 7.95 -2.70
N GLY A 58 2.96 8.34 -2.05
CA GLY A 58 4.28 7.72 -2.17
C GLY A 58 5.09 8.16 -3.40
N SER A 59 4.60 9.11 -4.21
CA SER A 59 5.34 9.66 -5.36
C SER A 59 6.46 10.60 -4.93
N ARG A 60 6.25 11.35 -3.86
CA ARG A 60 7.14 12.41 -3.37
C ARG A 60 7.59 12.17 -1.92
N THR A 61 8.78 12.64 -1.58
CA THR A 61 9.24 12.65 -0.20
C THR A 61 8.50 13.72 0.61
N VAL A 62 8.51 13.61 1.94
CA VAL A 62 7.98 14.66 2.82
C VAL A 62 8.72 15.99 2.59
N ALA A 63 10.02 15.94 2.36
CA ALA A 63 10.83 17.11 2.02
C ALA A 63 10.36 17.78 0.73
N GLU A 64 10.12 17.00 -0.34
CA GLU A 64 9.60 17.49 -1.61
C GLU A 64 8.21 18.11 -1.45
N ILE A 65 7.30 17.46 -0.70
CA ILE A 65 5.95 17.99 -0.39
C ILE A 65 6.04 19.31 0.38
N CYS A 66 7.01 19.44 1.27
CA CYS A 66 7.24 20.63 2.10
C CYS A 66 8.04 21.75 1.39
N THR A 67 8.30 21.64 0.10
CA THR A 67 9.02 22.68 -0.66
C THR A 67 8.26 24.01 -0.56
N GLY A 68 8.93 25.05 -0.06
CA GLY A 68 8.32 26.39 0.13
C GLY A 68 7.55 26.56 1.44
N PHE A 69 7.46 25.55 2.30
CA PHE A 69 6.80 25.65 3.60
C PHE A 69 7.74 26.27 4.65
N LYS A 70 7.16 27.03 5.59
CA LYS A 70 7.87 27.54 6.78
C LYS A 70 7.97 26.46 7.86
N ASP A 71 8.87 26.64 8.84
CA ASP A 71 9.11 25.64 9.90
C ASP A 71 7.87 25.18 10.66
N PRO A 72 6.91 26.06 11.03
CA PRO A 72 5.67 25.60 11.67
C PRO A 72 4.84 24.66 10.78
N GLN A 73 4.83 24.91 9.47
CA GLN A 73 4.12 24.07 8.50
C GLN A 73 4.83 22.72 8.34
N LYS A 74 6.16 22.72 8.23
CA LYS A 74 6.98 21.49 8.20
C LYS A 74 6.75 20.63 9.45
N ALA A 75 6.71 21.26 10.62
CA ALA A 75 6.43 20.57 11.88
C ALA A 75 5.03 19.93 11.89
N MET A 76 4.00 20.62 11.37
CA MET A 76 2.66 20.05 11.23
C MET A 76 2.63 18.86 10.26
N VAL A 77 3.28 18.97 9.10
CA VAL A 77 3.37 17.87 8.13
C VAL A 77 4.07 16.66 8.74
N GLY A 78 5.25 16.87 9.34
CA GLY A 78 6.01 15.79 9.99
C GLY A 78 5.24 15.14 11.14
N GLY A 79 4.52 15.94 11.93
CA GLY A 79 3.64 15.46 13.00
C GLY A 79 2.52 14.56 12.48
N LEU A 80 1.82 14.97 11.41
CA LEU A 80 0.76 14.15 10.81
C LEU A 80 1.32 12.87 10.21
N VAL A 81 2.38 12.94 9.41
CA VAL A 81 3.00 11.77 8.78
C VAL A 81 3.47 10.78 9.84
N LYS A 82 4.14 11.26 10.90
CA LYS A 82 4.56 10.42 12.03
C LYS A 82 3.36 9.77 12.74
N ALA A 83 2.27 10.51 12.94
CA ALA A 83 1.06 9.97 13.56
C ALA A 83 0.39 8.88 12.71
N LEU A 84 0.35 9.06 11.38
CA LEU A 84 -0.16 8.09 10.43
C LEU A 84 0.72 6.82 10.40
N TYR A 85 2.05 6.97 10.37
CA TYR A 85 2.99 5.84 10.42
C TYR A 85 2.87 5.04 11.71
N ALA A 86 2.86 5.72 12.86
CA ALA A 86 2.79 5.07 14.18
C ALA A 86 1.52 4.22 14.37
N ARG A 87 0.47 4.49 13.61
CA ARG A 87 -0.82 3.77 13.68
C ARG A 87 -1.07 2.86 12.48
N GLY A 88 -0.13 2.80 11.54
CA GLY A 88 -0.27 1.99 10.32
C GLY A 88 -1.32 2.52 9.34
N PHE A 89 -1.63 3.82 9.36
CA PHE A 89 -2.55 4.48 8.41
C PHE A 89 -1.81 4.98 7.16
N ALA A 90 -0.50 5.15 7.25
CA ALA A 90 0.39 5.35 6.12
C ALA A 90 1.67 4.54 6.32
N ARG A 91 2.44 4.38 5.26
CA ARG A 91 3.79 3.79 5.30
C ARG A 91 4.74 4.53 4.38
N SER A 92 6.03 4.46 4.67
CA SER A 92 7.04 4.91 3.71
C SER A 92 7.19 3.85 2.62
N VAL A 93 7.06 4.24 1.36
CA VAL A 93 7.33 3.35 0.23
C VAL A 93 8.72 3.61 -0.37
N PRO A 94 9.34 2.61 -1.02
CA PRO A 94 10.54 2.81 -1.81
C PRO A 94 10.30 3.82 -2.93
N ASP A 95 11.39 4.35 -3.48
CA ASP A 95 11.32 5.17 -4.68
C ASP A 95 10.70 4.37 -5.84
N PRO A 96 9.62 4.86 -6.49
CA PRO A 96 9.01 4.17 -7.62
C PRO A 96 9.96 3.91 -8.79
N ALA A 97 11.02 4.73 -8.93
CA ALA A 97 12.05 4.59 -9.94
C ALA A 97 13.22 3.70 -9.49
N ALA A 98 13.31 3.35 -8.20
CA ALA A 98 14.33 2.41 -7.74
C ALA A 98 14.01 1.01 -8.27
N PRO A 99 15.02 0.28 -8.77
CA PRO A 99 14.83 -1.13 -9.13
C PRO A 99 14.38 -1.90 -7.89
N ASP A 100 13.37 -2.77 -8.06
CA ASP A 100 12.89 -3.66 -7.00
C ASP A 100 14.09 -4.41 -6.41
N ALA A 101 14.47 -4.05 -5.18
CA ALA A 101 15.63 -4.64 -4.51
C ALA A 101 15.34 -6.10 -4.15
N GLY A 102 15.70 -6.99 -5.06
CA GLY A 102 15.64 -8.45 -4.88
C GLY A 102 14.35 -9.10 -5.39
N GLY A 103 14.50 -9.98 -6.36
CA GLY A 103 13.43 -10.79 -6.97
C GLY A 103 13.61 -10.90 -8.48
N THR A 104 13.01 -11.90 -9.11
CA THR A 104 12.92 -11.94 -10.57
C THR A 104 12.04 -10.77 -11.04
N PRO A 105 12.53 -9.89 -11.93
CA PRO A 105 11.74 -8.75 -12.41
C PRO A 105 10.43 -9.23 -13.03
N LEU A 106 9.33 -8.60 -12.64
CA LEU A 106 8.04 -8.86 -13.26
C LEU A 106 8.03 -8.19 -14.64
N GLU A 107 7.75 -8.98 -15.68
CA GLU A 107 7.66 -8.46 -17.04
C GLU A 107 6.58 -7.37 -17.13
N PRO A 108 6.80 -6.23 -17.82
CA PRO A 108 5.87 -5.10 -17.81
C PRO A 108 4.45 -5.49 -18.21
N ALA A 109 4.29 -6.29 -19.26
CA ALA A 109 2.97 -6.76 -19.72
C ALA A 109 2.23 -7.59 -18.64
N VAL A 110 2.96 -8.36 -17.82
CA VAL A 110 2.38 -9.11 -16.70
C VAL A 110 2.02 -8.17 -15.56
N ALA A 111 2.86 -7.18 -15.26
CA ALA A 111 2.57 -6.17 -14.26
C ALA A 111 1.29 -5.40 -14.59
N ASP A 112 1.10 -5.04 -15.87
CA ASP A 112 -0.08 -4.34 -16.34
C ASP A 112 -1.33 -5.24 -16.30
N LEU A 113 -1.22 -6.50 -16.73
CA LEU A 113 -2.33 -7.47 -16.71
C LEU A 113 -2.87 -7.72 -15.29
N PHE A 114 -1.99 -7.71 -14.29
CA PHE A 114 -2.34 -8.00 -12.89
C PHE A 114 -2.23 -6.77 -11.98
N ALA A 115 -2.36 -5.56 -12.55
CA ALA A 115 -2.20 -4.31 -11.81
C ALA A 115 -3.16 -4.22 -10.61
N GLU A 116 -4.40 -4.72 -10.76
CA GLU A 116 -5.39 -4.74 -9.68
C GLU A 116 -5.01 -5.69 -8.54
N GLN A 117 -4.53 -6.90 -8.85
CA GLN A 117 -4.09 -7.88 -7.85
C GLN A 117 -2.84 -7.39 -7.12
N ILE A 118 -1.90 -6.79 -7.84
CA ILE A 118 -0.70 -6.18 -7.26
C ILE A 118 -1.11 -5.01 -6.34
N ALA A 119 -2.05 -4.18 -6.77
CA ALA A 119 -2.55 -3.08 -5.98
C ALA A 119 -3.32 -3.56 -4.72
N TYR A 120 -4.02 -4.69 -4.81
CA TYR A 120 -4.62 -5.34 -3.65
C TYR A 120 -3.55 -5.83 -2.67
N LEU A 121 -2.47 -6.47 -3.15
CA LEU A 121 -1.36 -6.86 -2.27
C LEU A 121 -0.67 -5.64 -1.64
N ASP A 122 -0.52 -4.54 -2.39
CA ASP A 122 0.05 -3.27 -1.91
C ASP A 122 -0.79 -2.63 -0.80
N HIS A 123 -2.07 -3.01 -0.69
CA HIS A 123 -2.93 -2.60 0.41
C HIS A 123 -2.55 -3.28 1.74
N TYR A 124 -2.09 -4.54 1.70
CA TYR A 124 -1.88 -5.36 2.90
C TYR A 124 -0.40 -5.62 3.24
N ALA A 125 0.52 -5.49 2.28
CA ALA A 125 1.92 -5.83 2.47
C ALA A 125 2.89 -4.95 1.68
N ASP A 126 4.09 -4.78 2.23
CA ASP A 126 5.22 -4.18 1.51
C ASP A 126 5.72 -5.09 0.38
N GLY A 127 6.26 -4.47 -0.67
CA GLY A 127 6.85 -5.20 -1.79
C GLY A 127 5.82 -6.02 -2.57
N ALA A 128 4.63 -5.48 -2.79
CA ALA A 128 3.54 -6.13 -3.51
C ALA A 128 3.94 -6.74 -4.85
N ARG A 129 4.76 -6.03 -5.63
CA ARG A 129 5.32 -6.54 -6.90
C ARG A 129 6.18 -7.78 -6.68
N ARG A 130 7.06 -7.76 -5.68
CA ARG A 130 7.91 -8.89 -5.29
C ARG A 130 7.08 -10.07 -4.77
N ALA A 131 6.09 -9.80 -3.92
CA ALA A 131 5.18 -10.82 -3.39
C ALA A 131 4.37 -11.48 -4.52
N PHE A 132 3.85 -10.67 -5.45
CA PHE A 132 3.16 -11.14 -6.64
C PHE A 132 4.08 -11.97 -7.54
N ALA A 133 5.31 -11.49 -7.81
CA ALA A 133 6.29 -12.23 -8.62
C ALA A 133 6.64 -13.59 -7.99
N ALA A 134 6.82 -13.64 -6.66
CA ALA A 134 7.05 -14.88 -5.92
C ALA A 134 5.86 -15.84 -6.02
N PHE A 135 4.63 -15.33 -5.84
CA PHE A 135 3.40 -16.12 -5.99
C PHE A 135 3.26 -16.66 -7.42
N ARG A 136 3.46 -15.81 -8.43
CA ARG A 136 3.41 -16.19 -9.85
C ARG A 136 4.39 -17.31 -10.19
N GLY A 137 5.61 -17.26 -9.64
CA GLY A 137 6.65 -18.27 -9.84
C GLY A 137 6.45 -19.56 -9.04
N THR A 138 5.46 -19.61 -8.14
CA THR A 138 5.16 -20.80 -7.36
C THR A 138 4.43 -21.84 -8.21
N ARG A 139 4.85 -23.11 -8.10
CA ARG A 139 4.15 -24.25 -8.72
C ARG A 139 3.15 -24.83 -7.72
N VAL A 140 1.88 -24.88 -8.09
CA VAL A 140 0.79 -25.33 -7.23
C VAL A 140 0.14 -26.57 -7.84
N ALA A 141 -0.09 -27.61 -7.03
CA ALA A 141 -0.87 -28.79 -7.43
C ALA A 141 -2.25 -28.74 -6.76
N VAL A 142 -3.31 -28.91 -7.54
CA VAL A 142 -4.70 -29.02 -7.07
C VAL A 142 -5.14 -30.46 -7.26
N LEU A 143 -5.43 -31.15 -6.15
CA LEU A 143 -5.84 -32.56 -6.13
C LEU A 143 -7.36 -32.65 -5.94
N GLY A 144 -8.02 -33.52 -6.72
CA GLY A 144 -9.46 -33.65 -6.80
C GLY A 144 -10.03 -33.27 -8.17
N ASP A 145 -11.17 -33.84 -8.51
CA ASP A 145 -11.88 -33.72 -9.79
C ASP A 145 -13.24 -32.99 -9.67
N GLY A 146 -13.63 -32.63 -8.44
CA GLY A 146 -14.88 -31.93 -8.17
C GLY A 146 -14.85 -30.42 -8.46
N GLN A 147 -16.02 -29.78 -8.36
CA GLN A 147 -16.17 -28.35 -8.64
C GLN A 147 -15.28 -27.44 -7.79
N THR A 148 -15.01 -27.81 -6.53
CA THR A 148 -14.09 -27.05 -5.67
C THR A 148 -12.67 -27.03 -6.24
N ALA A 149 -12.18 -28.16 -6.72
CA ALA A 149 -10.87 -28.26 -7.35
C ALA A 149 -10.82 -27.42 -8.64
N ARG A 150 -11.89 -27.47 -9.45
CA ARG A 150 -12.03 -26.65 -10.65
C ARG A 150 -11.94 -25.16 -10.35
N TRP A 151 -12.73 -24.69 -9.38
CA TRP A 151 -12.73 -23.27 -9.01
C TRP A 151 -11.46 -22.82 -8.32
N ALA A 152 -10.80 -23.69 -7.55
CA ALA A 152 -9.49 -23.41 -6.98
C ALA A 152 -8.43 -23.21 -8.08
N ALA A 153 -8.34 -24.14 -9.04
CA ALA A 153 -7.42 -24.04 -10.17
C ALA A 153 -7.66 -22.78 -11.01
N LEU A 154 -8.93 -22.49 -11.36
CA LEU A 154 -9.29 -21.28 -12.10
C LEU A 154 -8.95 -20.01 -11.32
N SER A 155 -9.18 -19.99 -10.01
CA SER A 155 -8.87 -18.82 -9.17
C SER A 155 -7.37 -18.58 -9.07
N LEU A 156 -6.55 -19.64 -8.96
CA LEU A 156 -5.09 -19.52 -8.98
C LEU A 156 -4.60 -18.86 -10.28
N ILE A 157 -5.12 -19.34 -11.43
CA ILE A 157 -4.75 -18.79 -12.75
C ILE A 157 -5.20 -17.33 -12.87
N ARG A 158 -6.46 -17.03 -12.52
CA ARG A 158 -7.03 -15.67 -12.59
C ARG A 158 -6.31 -14.67 -11.68
N ASN A 159 -5.69 -15.14 -10.60
CA ASN A 159 -4.92 -14.30 -9.69
C ASN A 159 -3.41 -14.32 -9.96
N GLY A 160 -2.96 -14.97 -11.04
CA GLY A 160 -1.60 -14.81 -11.57
C GLY A 160 -0.62 -15.94 -11.30
N CYS A 161 -1.05 -17.07 -10.73
CA CYS A 161 -0.20 -18.27 -10.63
C CYS A 161 0.11 -18.81 -12.04
N ALA A 162 1.40 -18.89 -12.40
CA ALA A 162 1.79 -19.28 -13.76
C ALA A 162 1.81 -20.81 -13.98
N ALA A 163 1.88 -21.59 -12.92
CA ALA A 163 2.04 -23.05 -13.00
C ALA A 163 1.10 -23.76 -12.03
N VAL A 164 -0.04 -24.21 -12.56
CA VAL A 164 -1.04 -25.01 -11.83
C VAL A 164 -1.10 -26.40 -12.44
N GLY A 165 -0.75 -27.42 -11.64
CA GLY A 165 -0.97 -28.83 -11.97
C GLY A 165 -2.34 -29.27 -11.45
N VAL A 166 -3.07 -30.00 -12.28
CA VAL A 166 -4.38 -30.58 -11.94
C VAL A 166 -4.37 -32.07 -12.27
N GLU A 167 -5.26 -32.85 -11.67
CA GLU A 167 -5.49 -34.23 -12.09
C GLU A 167 -6.10 -34.26 -13.51
N ALA A 168 -5.78 -35.30 -14.29
CA ALA A 168 -6.24 -35.42 -15.68
C ALA A 168 -7.77 -35.36 -15.79
N ALA A 169 -8.47 -36.02 -14.86
CA ALA A 169 -9.93 -36.00 -14.78
C ALA A 169 -10.52 -34.59 -14.63
N LEU A 170 -9.80 -33.66 -13.99
CA LEU A 170 -10.22 -32.26 -13.86
C LEU A 170 -9.92 -31.44 -15.12
N ALA A 171 -8.90 -31.80 -15.89
CA ALA A 171 -8.55 -31.12 -17.14
C ALA A 171 -9.46 -31.51 -18.31
N GLU A 172 -10.05 -32.71 -18.25
CA GLU A 172 -10.89 -33.29 -19.30
C GLU A 172 -12.39 -32.96 -19.15
N GLY A 173 -12.81 -32.39 -18.00
CA GLY A 173 -14.21 -32.04 -17.67
C GLY A 173 -14.55 -30.56 -17.74
#